data_AF-A0AAV1P490-F1
#
_entry.id   AF-A0AAV1P490-F1
#
_cell.length_a   1.000
_cell.length_b   1.000
_cell.length_c   1.000
_cell.angle_alpha   90.00
_cell.angle_beta   90.00
_cell.angle_gamma   90.00
#
_symmetry.space_group_name_H-M   'P 1'
#
loop_
_entity.id
_entity.type
_entity.pdbx_description
1 polymer ?
#
loop_
_entity_poly.entity_id
_entity_poly.type
_entity_poly.pdbx_seq_one_letter_code
_entity_poly.pdbx_strand_id
1 'polypeptide(L)'
;MSTSATETTTDNMAGFGAFLKNAWNKEPVILASCVIGVVGVALPLISPLTKYTGMINSSVPYNYPVPVRDDGSMPDVPAHPSEQKGENLAWLKKL
;
A
#
# COMPACT_ATOMS: atom_id res chain seq x y z
N MET A 1 -21.31 23.91 -42.95
CA MET A 1 -20.20 23.81 -41.98
C MET A 1 -20.74 24.23 -40.62
N SER A 2 -21.04 23.28 -39.74
CA SER A 2 -21.42 23.56 -38.36
C SER A 2 -20.37 22.92 -37.47
N THR A 3 -19.48 23.73 -36.95
CA THR A 3 -18.43 23.35 -36.00
C THR A 3 -19.09 23.14 -34.64
N SER A 4 -19.37 21.88 -34.29
CA SER A 4 -19.76 21.52 -32.92
C SER A 4 -18.52 21.62 -32.03
N ALA A 5 -18.55 22.60 -31.14
CA ALA A 5 -17.53 22.87 -30.15
C ALA A 5 -17.77 21.96 -28.92
N THR A 6 -16.79 21.11 -28.62
CA THR A 6 -16.31 20.86 -27.26
C THR A 6 -17.37 20.54 -26.16
N GLU A 7 -18.19 19.51 -26.34
CA GLU A 7 -18.96 18.86 -25.24
C GLU A 7 -18.51 17.40 -24.97
N THR A 8 -17.36 17.00 -25.51
CA THR A 8 -16.88 15.62 -25.48
C THR A 8 -16.71 15.02 -24.07
N THR A 9 -16.36 15.80 -23.04
CA THR A 9 -16.08 15.24 -21.71
C THR A 9 -17.34 14.66 -21.05
N THR A 10 -18.46 15.39 -21.08
CA THR A 10 -19.71 14.94 -20.43
C THR A 10 -20.32 13.75 -21.17
N ASP A 11 -20.30 13.81 -22.50
CA ASP A 11 -20.81 12.74 -23.36
C ASP A 11 -19.95 11.46 -23.24
N ASN A 12 -18.63 11.60 -23.12
CA ASN A 12 -17.72 10.47 -22.89
C ASN A 12 -17.96 9.83 -21.50
N MET A 13 -18.20 10.63 -20.47
CA MET A 13 -18.51 10.13 -19.12
C MET A 13 -19.85 9.38 -19.08
N ALA A 14 -20.86 9.90 -19.80
CA ALA A 14 -22.15 9.22 -19.96
C ALA A 14 -22.01 7.90 -20.75
N GLY A 15 -21.21 7.90 -21.82
CA GLY A 15 -20.91 6.71 -22.61
C GLY A 15 -20.18 5.62 -21.81
N PHE A 16 -19.19 6.01 -20.99
CA PHE A 16 -18.47 5.09 -20.12
C PHE A 16 -19.38 4.46 -19.05
N GLY A 17 -20.24 5.25 -18.41
CA GLY A 17 -21.22 4.74 -17.45
C GLY A 17 -22.22 3.76 -18.07
N ALA A 18 -22.70 4.06 -19.28
CA ALA A 18 -23.59 3.15 -20.02
C ALA A 18 -22.89 1.83 -20.38
N PHE A 19 -21.62 1.88 -20.77
CA PHE A 19 -20.81 0.68 -21.02
C PHE A 19 -20.65 -0.17 -19.76
N LEU A 20 -20.27 0.42 -18.63
CA LEU A 20 -20.12 -0.31 -17.36
C LEU A 20 -21.42 -1.00 -16.94
N LYS A 21 -22.55 -0.31 -17.05
CA LYS A 21 -23.87 -0.90 -16.74
C LYS A 21 -24.19 -2.08 -17.67
N ASN A 22 -23.91 -1.95 -18.96
CA ASN A 22 -24.10 -3.03 -19.92
C ASN A 22 -23.15 -4.22 -19.66
N ALA A 23 -21.88 -3.96 -19.38
CA ALA A 23 -20.88 -4.98 -19.07
C ALA A 23 -21.23 -5.74 -17.78
N TRP A 24 -21.75 -5.06 -16.75
CA TRP A 24 -22.24 -5.70 -15.52
C TRP A 24 -23.43 -6.63 -15.79
N ASN A 25 -24.36 -6.22 -16.66
CA ASN A 25 -25.54 -7.03 -16.97
C ASN A 25 -25.26 -8.22 -17.88
N LYS A 26 -24.27 -8.11 -18.79
CA LYS A 26 -23.96 -9.17 -19.77
C LYS A 26 -22.86 -10.11 -19.29
N GLU A 27 -21.79 -9.56 -18.72
CA GLU A 27 -20.58 -10.31 -18.36
C GLU A 27 -20.06 -9.89 -16.97
N PRO A 28 -20.86 -10.10 -15.91
CA PRO A 28 -20.53 -9.62 -14.55
C PRO A 28 -19.21 -10.20 -14.03
N VAL A 29 -18.90 -11.45 -14.35
CA VAL A 29 -17.67 -12.12 -13.90
C VAL A 29 -16.43 -11.45 -14.49
N ILE A 30 -16.46 -11.11 -15.78
CA ILE A 30 -15.34 -10.46 -16.47
C ILE A 30 -15.15 -9.06 -15.90
N LEU A 31 -16.23 -8.26 -15.80
CA LEU A 31 -16.14 -6.91 -15.25
C LEU A 31 -15.62 -6.91 -13.80
N ALA A 32 -16.13 -7.80 -12.94
CA ALA A 32 -15.66 -7.93 -11.56
C ALA A 32 -14.17 -8.32 -11.50
N SER A 33 -13.73 -9.27 -12.34
CA SER A 33 -12.33 -9.69 -12.37
C SER A 33 -11.38 -8.55 -12.75
N CYS A 34 -11.76 -7.72 -13.73
CA CYS A 34 -10.99 -6.54 -14.12
C CYS A 34 -10.92 -5.52 -12.97
N VAL A 35 -12.06 -5.25 -12.32
CA VAL A 35 -12.12 -4.31 -11.18
C VAL A 35 -11.24 -4.81 -10.03
N ILE A 36 -11.33 -6.08 -9.65
CA ILE A 36 -10.51 -6.67 -8.59
C ILE A 36 -9.03 -6.59 -8.96
N GLY A 37 -8.67 -6.87 -10.22
CA GLY A 37 -7.30 -6.75 -10.71
C GLY A 37 -6.74 -5.33 -10.57
N VAL A 38 -7.48 -4.32 -11.03
CA VAL A 38 -7.06 -2.92 -10.92
C VAL A 38 -6.98 -2.48 -9.46
N VAL A 39 -7.98 -2.81 -8.66
CA VAL A 39 -8.03 -2.47 -7.23
C VAL A 39 -6.88 -3.14 -6.47
N GLY A 40 -6.56 -4.41 -6.76
CA GLY A 40 -5.46 -5.14 -6.13
C GLY A 40 -4.08 -4.53 -6.40
N VAL A 41 -3.89 -3.89 -7.56
CA VAL A 41 -2.65 -3.18 -7.89
C VAL A 41 -2.63 -1.77 -7.29
N ALA A 42 -3.75 -1.06 -7.33
CA ALA A 42 -3.83 0.33 -6.88
C ALA A 42 -3.83 0.46 -5.35
N LEU A 43 -4.55 -0.40 -4.62
CA LEU A 43 -4.72 -0.30 -3.18
C LEU A 43 -3.40 -0.32 -2.39
N PRO A 44 -2.44 -1.23 -2.65
CA PRO A 44 -1.17 -1.23 -1.91
C PRO A 44 -0.35 0.04 -2.10
N LEU A 45 -0.47 0.72 -3.24
CA LEU A 45 0.27 1.95 -3.56
C LEU A 45 -0.29 3.17 -2.85
N ILE A 46 -1.60 3.20 -2.60
CA ILE A 46 -2.28 4.36 -1.99
C ILE A 46 -2.48 4.15 -0.49
N SER A 47 -2.52 2.90 -0.02
CA SER A 47 -2.79 2.58 1.38
C SER A 47 -1.64 3.00 2.31
N PRO A 48 -1.90 3.81 3.35
CA PRO A 48 -0.89 4.13 4.35
C PRO A 48 -0.48 2.92 5.20
N LEU A 49 -1.29 1.84 5.18
CA LEU A 49 -1.05 0.63 5.96
C LEU A 49 0.07 -0.24 5.38
N THR A 50 0.35 -0.14 4.08
CA THR A 50 1.39 -0.92 3.40
C THR A 50 2.77 -0.72 4.05
N LYS A 51 3.03 0.48 4.59
CA LYS A 51 4.26 0.77 5.35
C LYS A 51 4.45 -0.17 6.54
N TYR A 52 3.38 -0.44 7.30
CA TYR A 52 3.46 -1.28 8.49
C TYR A 52 3.74 -2.74 8.14
N THR A 53 3.25 -3.25 7.01
CA THR A 53 3.61 -4.60 6.54
C THR A 53 5.12 -4.73 6.35
N GLY A 54 5.77 -3.74 5.73
CA GLY A 54 7.23 -3.72 5.58
C GLY A 54 7.96 -3.64 6.93
N MET A 55 7.52 -2.74 7.82
CA MET A 55 8.11 -2.59 9.15
C MET A 55 7.97 -3.85 10.03
N ILE A 56 6.82 -4.54 9.95
CA ILE A 56 6.62 -5.80 10.68
C ILE A 56 7.62 -6.84 10.18
N ASN A 57 7.70 -7.05 8.88
CA ASN A 57 8.58 -8.06 8.29
C ASN A 57 10.07 -7.80 8.60
N SER A 58 10.52 -6.54 8.61
CA SER A 58 11.90 -6.21 8.97
C SER A 58 12.19 -6.38 10.46
N SER A 59 11.17 -6.28 11.31
CA SER A 59 11.31 -6.35 12.77
C SER A 59 11.28 -7.77 13.32
N VAL A 60 10.98 -8.80 12.52
CA VAL A 60 10.96 -10.20 12.98
C VAL A 60 12.38 -10.78 12.94
N PRO A 61 12.98 -11.13 14.10
CA PRO A 61 14.33 -11.68 14.15
C PRO A 61 14.31 -13.19 13.88
N TYR A 62 14.36 -13.59 12.60
CA TYR A 62 14.48 -15.02 12.24
C TYR A 62 15.86 -15.60 12.57
N ASN A 63 16.89 -14.76 12.58
CA ASN A 63 18.24 -15.11 12.99
C ASN A 63 18.53 -14.52 14.36
N TYR A 64 19.41 -15.17 15.12
CA TYR A 64 19.88 -14.64 16.40
C TYR A 64 20.67 -13.34 16.17
N PRO A 65 20.29 -12.20 16.79
CA PRO A 65 21.00 -10.94 16.62
C PRO A 65 22.32 -10.97 17.40
N VAL A 66 23.43 -11.17 16.69
CA VAL A 66 24.76 -11.26 17.27
C VAL A 66 25.18 -9.89 17.83
N PRO A 67 25.55 -9.78 19.12
CA PRO A 67 26.02 -8.52 19.69
C PRO A 67 27.29 -8.00 19.01
N VAL A 68 27.36 -6.68 18.82
CA VAL A 68 28.53 -6.00 18.27
C VAL A 68 29.58 -5.85 19.37
N ARG A 69 30.87 -5.94 19.01
CA ARG A 69 31.97 -5.67 19.92
C ARG A 69 32.10 -4.17 20.13
N ASP A 70 32.04 -3.72 21.39
CA ASP A 70 32.20 -2.31 21.74
C ASP A 70 33.65 -1.83 21.49
N ASP A 71 33.78 -0.70 20.78
CA ASP A 71 35.03 0.00 20.49
C ASP A 71 35.22 1.26 21.34
N GLY A 72 34.25 1.56 22.22
CA GLY A 72 34.21 2.76 23.07
C GLY A 72 33.43 3.94 22.47
N SER A 73 32.92 3.83 21.24
CA SER A 73 32.27 4.93 20.53
C SER A 73 31.02 4.52 19.74
N MET A 74 30.08 3.80 20.39
CA MET A 74 28.80 3.38 19.78
C MET A 74 27.56 4.04 20.42
N PRO A 75 27.26 5.32 20.13
CA PRO A 75 26.16 6.08 20.77
C PRO A 75 24.76 5.66 20.31
N ASP A 76 24.63 4.76 19.33
CA ASP A 76 23.38 4.21 18.75
C ASP A 76 23.12 2.73 19.10
N VAL A 77 24.15 1.94 19.45
CA VAL A 77 24.02 0.53 19.89
C VAL A 77 23.68 0.40 21.38
N PRO A 78 22.57 -0.27 21.77
CA PRO A 78 22.23 -0.48 23.18
C PRO A 78 23.13 -1.53 23.83
N ALA A 79 23.49 -1.34 25.11
CA ALA A 79 24.27 -2.32 25.88
C ALA A 79 23.39 -3.43 26.48
N HIS A 80 22.07 -3.20 26.59
CA HIS A 80 21.11 -4.17 27.12
C HIS A 80 19.74 -4.03 26.44
N PRO A 81 18.97 -5.13 26.25
CA PRO A 81 17.67 -5.07 25.56
C PRO A 81 16.62 -4.14 26.17
N SER A 82 16.70 -3.87 27.47
CA SER A 82 15.77 -2.97 28.18
C SER A 82 16.19 -1.50 28.16
N GLU A 83 17.30 -1.14 27.53
CA GLU A 83 17.67 0.25 27.35
C GLU A 83 16.65 0.98 26.46
N GLN A 84 16.49 2.29 26.67
CA GLN A 84 15.59 3.11 25.85
C GLN A 84 16.16 3.41 24.45
N LYS A 85 17.30 2.83 24.11
CA LYS A 85 18.11 3.10 22.94
C LYS A 85 17.88 2.02 21.89
N GLY A 86 17.91 2.42 20.62
CA GLY A 86 17.63 1.53 19.48
C GLY A 86 16.16 1.54 19.07
N GLU A 87 15.82 0.68 18.12
CA GLU A 87 14.46 0.57 17.58
C GLU A 87 13.52 -0.10 18.58
N ASN A 88 12.30 0.44 18.74
CA ASN A 88 11.28 -0.13 19.61
C ASN A 88 10.00 -0.48 18.84
N LEU A 89 9.24 -1.42 19.39
CA LEU A 89 7.99 -1.91 18.81
C LEU A 89 6.75 -1.27 19.47
N ALA A 90 6.87 -0.08 20.04
CA ALA A 90 5.74 0.60 20.69
C ALA A 90 4.64 0.96 19.69
N TRP A 91 4.99 1.23 18.43
CA TRP A 91 4.03 1.46 17.34
C TRP A 91 3.24 0.19 17.02
N LEU A 92 3.88 -0.98 17.01
CA LEU A 92 3.23 -2.26 16.70
C LEU A 92 2.24 -2.67 17.80
N LYS A 93 2.58 -2.40 19.07
CA LYS A 93 1.67 -2.63 20.21
C LYS A 93 0.43 -1.73 20.21
N LYS A 94 0.46 -0.63 19.45
CA LYS A 94 -0.62 0.37 19.38
C LYS A 94 -1.39 0.33 18.06
N LEU A 95 -0.93 -0.48 17.10
CA LEU A 95 -1.59 -0.70 15.82
C LEU A 95 -2.89 -1.48 16.05
#